data_AF-A0A6P6MG06-F1
#
_entry.id   AF-A0A6P6MG06-F1
#
_cell.length_a   1.000
_cell.length_b   1.000
_cell.length_c   1.000
_cell.angle_alpha   90.00
_cell.angle_beta   90.00
_cell.angle_gamma   90.00
#
_symmetry.space_group_name_H-M   'P 1'
#
loop_
_entity.id
_entity.type
_entity.pdbx_description
1 polymer ?
#
loop_
_entity_poly.entity_id
_entity_poly.type
_entity_poly.pdbx_seq_one_letter_code
_entity_poly.pdbx_strand_id
1 'polypeptide(L)'
;MPYLSRSQPGTEAINSQAMHLILEGSSRARSTYFLKKNILKGASAIFGPYLLGECHWTLFHCNLKQGTITYIDSLGEQPQHCFQIMENWSLFAASRGCQGPWKMMKRDHDSQNDSLSCGVFSLMFAEMILQGQQGHLQCLPIAQERERLGTLLFNSLDVKITVQKNLLQRELKQISIPLGHGKQRMILTWVHRL
;
A
#
# COMPACT_ATOMS: atom_id res chain seq x y z
N MET A 1 1.33 1.27 -3.28
CA MET A 1 2.28 1.68 -2.22
C MET A 1 3.41 0.67 -2.00
N PRO A 2 4.29 0.37 -3.00
CA PRO A 2 5.35 -0.62 -2.80
C PRO A 2 6.52 -0.11 -1.94
N TYR A 3 6.63 1.20 -1.70
CA TYR A 3 7.72 1.80 -0.93
C TYR A 3 7.59 1.50 0.57
N LEU A 4 6.39 1.67 1.12
CA LEU A 4 6.12 1.50 2.56
C LEU A 4 6.09 0.04 3.02
N SER A 5 5.66 -0.92 2.17
CA SER A 5 5.69 -2.34 2.56
C SER A 5 7.10 -2.95 2.51
N ARG A 6 8.04 -2.31 1.81
CA ARG A 6 9.44 -2.79 1.71
C ARG A 6 10.29 -2.39 2.92
N SER A 7 9.88 -1.38 3.69
CA SER A 7 10.66 -0.88 4.82
C SER A 7 10.51 -1.73 6.09
N GLN A 8 9.46 -2.55 6.20
CA GLN A 8 9.14 -3.34 7.38
C GLN A 8 8.80 -4.80 7.00
N PRO A 9 9.69 -5.78 7.22
CA PRO A 9 9.43 -7.19 6.93
C PRO A 9 8.15 -7.70 7.61
N GLY A 10 7.32 -8.42 6.86
CA GLY A 10 6.04 -8.95 7.36
C GLY A 10 4.89 -7.95 7.36
N THR A 11 5.09 -6.73 6.86
CA THR A 11 4.01 -5.76 6.68
C THR A 11 3.41 -5.87 5.28
N GLU A 12 2.12 -6.19 5.20
CA GLU A 12 1.40 -6.32 3.93
C GLU A 12 0.51 -5.09 3.66
N ALA A 13 0.59 -4.58 2.44
CA ALA A 13 -0.22 -3.45 1.99
C ALA A 13 -1.50 -3.91 1.27
N ILE A 14 -2.64 -3.36 1.66
CA ILE A 14 -3.91 -3.50 0.92
C ILE A 14 -4.17 -2.20 0.15
N ASN A 15 -4.62 -2.32 -1.11
CA ASN A 15 -5.00 -1.15 -1.90
C ASN A 15 -6.33 -0.56 -1.41
N SER A 16 -6.61 0.68 -1.78
CA SER A 16 -7.80 1.41 -1.32
C SER A 16 -9.13 0.71 -1.62
N GLN A 17 -9.27 0.14 -2.81
CA GLN A 17 -10.52 -0.53 -3.22
C GLN A 17 -10.80 -1.77 -2.37
N ALA A 18 -9.78 -2.59 -2.13
CA ALA A 18 -9.92 -3.76 -1.28
C ALA A 18 -10.12 -3.37 0.18
N MET A 19 -9.41 -2.34 0.66
CA MET A 19 -9.56 -1.84 2.02
C MET A 19 -10.99 -1.32 2.27
N HIS A 20 -11.52 -0.53 1.35
CA HIS A 20 -12.90 -0.04 1.40
C HIS A 20 -13.89 -1.20 1.52
N LEU A 21 -13.81 -2.20 0.64
CA LEU A 21 -14.72 -3.36 0.71
C LEU A 21 -14.60 -4.14 2.03
N ILE A 22 -13.42 -4.22 2.63
CA ILE A 22 -13.22 -4.85 3.94
C ILE A 22 -13.88 -4.02 5.04
N LEU A 23 -13.53 -2.73 5.12
CA LEU A 23 -13.91 -1.86 6.24
C LEU A 23 -15.38 -1.42 6.18
N GLU A 24 -16.02 -1.45 5.01
CA GLU A 24 -17.46 -1.29 4.83
C GLU A 24 -18.24 -2.60 5.08
N GLY A 25 -17.57 -3.70 5.42
CA GLY A 25 -18.24 -4.96 5.78
C GLY A 25 -18.83 -5.73 4.59
N SER A 26 -18.36 -5.47 3.38
CA SER A 26 -18.85 -6.14 2.18
C SER A 26 -18.76 -7.67 2.32
N SER A 27 -19.87 -8.38 2.03
CA SER A 27 -19.86 -9.84 1.95
C SER A 27 -18.82 -10.36 0.96
N ARG A 28 -18.56 -9.59 -0.11
CA ARG A 28 -17.51 -9.90 -1.09
C ARG A 28 -16.14 -10.00 -0.45
N ALA A 29 -15.81 -9.15 0.53
CA ALA A 29 -14.49 -9.15 1.18
C ALA A 29 -14.17 -10.48 1.90
N ARG A 30 -15.22 -11.17 2.35
CA ARG A 30 -15.14 -12.46 3.05
C ARG A 30 -15.10 -13.66 2.10
N SER A 31 -15.31 -13.44 0.80
CA SER A 31 -15.22 -14.51 -0.21
C SER A 31 -13.79 -15.03 -0.35
N THR A 32 -13.64 -16.33 -0.59
CA THR A 32 -12.36 -16.98 -0.88
C THR A 32 -11.63 -16.36 -2.09
N TYR A 33 -12.36 -15.75 -3.04
CA TYR A 33 -11.81 -15.17 -4.26
C TYR A 33 -11.41 -13.70 -4.17
N PHE A 34 -11.81 -12.99 -3.10
CA PHE A 34 -11.61 -11.55 -2.98
C PHE A 34 -10.14 -11.13 -2.94
N LEU A 35 -9.35 -11.91 -2.21
CA LEU A 35 -7.89 -11.87 -2.21
C LEU A 35 -7.44 -13.32 -2.41
N LYS A 36 -6.99 -13.67 -3.62
CA LYS A 36 -6.62 -15.04 -4.00
C LYS A 36 -5.61 -15.68 -3.04
N LYS A 37 -4.79 -14.85 -2.37
CA LYS A 37 -3.89 -15.26 -1.29
C LYS A 37 -4.43 -14.72 0.03
N ASN A 38 -4.35 -15.54 1.08
CA ASN A 38 -4.63 -15.07 2.43
C ASN A 38 -3.52 -14.11 2.87
N ILE A 39 -3.78 -12.81 2.72
CA ILE A 39 -2.83 -11.74 3.03
C ILE A 39 -2.46 -11.68 4.53
N LEU A 40 -3.29 -12.25 5.41
CA LEU A 40 -2.98 -12.30 6.84
C LEU A 40 -1.99 -13.42 7.19
N LYS A 41 -1.85 -14.43 6.31
CA LYS A 41 -0.99 -15.58 6.59
C LYS A 41 0.49 -15.19 6.53
N GLY A 42 1.13 -15.15 7.69
CA GLY A 42 2.56 -14.80 7.82
C GLY A 42 2.82 -13.30 7.93
N ALA A 43 1.79 -12.46 7.84
CA ALA A 43 1.92 -11.04 8.06
C ALA A 43 2.01 -10.74 9.58
N SER A 44 2.84 -9.77 9.93
CA SER A 44 2.89 -9.16 11.27
C SER A 44 2.01 -7.92 11.38
N ALA A 45 1.80 -7.23 10.26
CA ALA A 45 0.95 -6.05 10.20
C ALA A 45 0.29 -5.93 8.82
N ILE A 46 -0.89 -5.33 8.81
CA ILE A 46 -1.61 -4.94 7.60
C ILE A 46 -1.76 -3.43 7.63
N PHE A 47 -1.61 -2.78 6.47
CA PHE A 47 -1.89 -1.37 6.35
C PHE A 47 -2.50 -1.05 4.99
N GLY A 48 -3.20 0.07 4.91
CA GLY A 48 -3.66 0.57 3.62
C GLY A 48 -4.45 1.88 3.75
N PRO A 49 -4.50 2.66 2.66
CA PRO A 49 -5.42 3.78 2.59
C PRO A 49 -6.86 3.25 2.57
N TYR A 50 -7.75 3.97 3.22
CA TYR A 50 -9.19 3.75 3.16
C TYR A 50 -9.84 5.01 2.58
N LEU A 51 -10.64 4.83 1.54
CA LEU A 51 -11.43 5.92 0.96
C LEU A 51 -12.78 5.94 1.67
N LEU A 52 -12.97 6.94 2.53
CA LEU A 52 -14.23 7.21 3.20
C LEU A 52 -15.11 8.05 2.28
N GLY A 53 -16.32 7.55 2.02
CA GLY A 53 -17.18 8.09 0.97
C GLY A 53 -16.49 8.01 -0.40
N GLU A 54 -16.46 9.12 -1.13
CA GLU A 54 -15.91 9.16 -2.50
C GLU A 54 -14.62 9.99 -2.63
N CYS A 55 -14.26 10.78 -1.61
CA CYS A 55 -13.21 11.79 -1.76
C CYS A 55 -12.29 11.98 -0.55
N HIS A 56 -12.51 11.29 0.57
CA HIS A 56 -11.72 11.49 1.78
C HIS A 56 -10.81 10.31 2.09
N TRP A 57 -9.51 10.55 2.11
CA TRP A 57 -8.50 9.53 2.38
C TRP A 57 -8.16 9.47 3.86
N THR A 58 -8.26 8.27 4.40
CA THR A 58 -7.91 7.93 5.78
C THR A 58 -6.93 6.76 5.79
N LEU A 59 -6.34 6.47 6.95
CA LEU A 59 -5.37 5.40 7.11
C LEU A 59 -5.91 4.31 8.02
N PHE A 60 -5.78 3.06 7.57
CA PHE A 60 -5.96 1.89 8.40
C PHE A 60 -4.64 1.16 8.60
N HIS A 61 -4.34 0.80 9.84
CA HIS A 61 -3.24 -0.06 10.22
C HIS A 61 -3.70 -1.07 11.26
N CYS A 62 -3.33 -2.34 11.08
CA CYS A 62 -3.57 -3.40 12.04
C CYS A 62 -2.25 -4.10 12.37
N ASN A 63 -1.87 -4.11 13.64
CA ASN A 63 -0.78 -4.94 14.13
C ASN A 63 -1.35 -6.30 14.54
N LEU A 64 -1.10 -7.31 13.71
CA LEU A 64 -1.64 -8.66 13.90
C LEU A 64 -1.03 -9.35 15.13
N LYS A 65 0.21 -9.03 15.49
CA LYS A 65 0.89 -9.61 16.66
C LYS A 65 0.32 -9.09 17.98
N GLN A 66 -0.04 -7.80 18.01
CA GLN A 66 -0.56 -7.13 19.20
C GLN A 66 -2.09 -7.16 19.29
N GLY A 67 -2.79 -7.57 18.22
CA GLY A 67 -4.24 -7.49 18.15
C GLY A 67 -4.76 -6.05 18.20
N THR A 68 -4.01 -5.10 17.64
CA THR A 68 -4.37 -3.68 17.69
C THR A 68 -4.73 -3.14 16.31
N ILE A 69 -5.68 -2.21 16.28
CA ILE A 69 -6.07 -1.45 15.11
C ILE A 69 -5.80 0.02 15.39
N THR A 70 -5.24 0.72 14.42
CA THR A 70 -5.09 2.16 14.40
C THR A 70 -5.78 2.66 13.14
N TYR A 71 -6.86 3.40 13.33
CA TYR A 71 -7.52 4.16 12.28
C TYR A 71 -7.18 5.63 12.49
N ILE A 72 -6.79 6.32 11.43
CA ILE A 72 -6.45 7.75 11.48
C ILE A 72 -7.21 8.51 10.41
N ASP A 73 -7.86 9.57 10.84
CA ASP A 73 -8.57 10.52 10.00
C ASP A 73 -8.00 11.92 10.26
N SER A 74 -7.39 12.55 9.25
CA SER A 74 -6.81 13.89 9.39
C SER A 74 -7.85 14.99 9.68
N LEU A 75 -9.15 14.74 9.48
CA LEU A 75 -10.25 15.61 9.90
C LEU A 75 -10.86 15.23 11.27
N GLY A 76 -10.35 14.17 11.90
CA GLY A 76 -10.76 13.66 13.19
C GLY A 76 -11.66 12.43 13.10
N GLU A 77 -11.40 11.45 13.95
CA GLU A 77 -12.13 10.19 13.96
C GLU A 77 -13.49 10.30 14.67
N GLN A 78 -14.51 9.65 14.09
CA GLN A 78 -15.81 9.48 14.74
C GLN A 78 -15.87 8.14 15.50
N PRO A 79 -16.24 8.12 16.79
CA PRO A 79 -16.22 6.89 17.60
C PRO A 79 -17.06 5.74 17.03
N GLN A 80 -18.25 6.05 16.51
CA GLN A 80 -19.15 5.07 15.91
C GLN A 80 -18.53 4.41 14.67
N HIS A 81 -17.82 5.21 13.87
CA HIS A 81 -17.14 4.72 12.69
C HIS A 81 -15.93 3.83 13.06
N CYS A 82 -15.15 4.22 14.06
CA CYS A 82 -14.09 3.37 14.61
C CYS A 82 -14.61 2.00 15.09
N PHE A 83 -15.77 1.98 15.75
CA PHE A 83 -16.42 0.74 16.17
C PHE A 83 -16.79 -0.13 14.98
N GLN A 84 -17.44 0.45 13.96
CA GLN A 84 -17.82 -0.26 12.74
C GLN A 84 -16.61 -0.84 11.99
N ILE A 85 -15.53 -0.07 11.85
CA ILE A 85 -14.26 -0.52 11.27
C ILE A 85 -13.73 -1.74 12.02
N MET A 86 -13.73 -1.69 13.35
CA MET A 86 -13.23 -2.79 14.19
C MET A 86 -14.10 -4.05 14.02
N GLU A 87 -15.42 -3.93 14.01
CA GLU A 87 -16.34 -5.05 13.77
C GLU A 87 -16.15 -5.68 12.39
N ASN A 88 -16.14 -4.85 11.34
CA ASN A 88 -15.98 -5.31 9.96
C ASN A 88 -14.61 -5.96 9.72
N TRP A 89 -13.55 -5.37 10.27
CA TRP A 89 -12.22 -5.98 10.27
C TRP A 89 -12.23 -7.33 10.98
N SER A 90 -12.89 -7.42 12.14
CA SER A 90 -12.99 -8.67 12.91
C SER A 90 -13.61 -9.80 12.08
N LEU A 91 -14.71 -9.51 11.37
CA LEU A 91 -15.40 -10.46 10.51
C LEU A 91 -14.52 -10.89 9.33
N PHE A 92 -13.83 -9.93 8.69
CA PHE A 92 -12.89 -10.24 7.61
C PHE A 92 -11.73 -11.10 8.10
N ALA A 93 -11.06 -10.71 9.19
CA ALA A 93 -9.93 -11.45 9.74
C ALA A 93 -10.31 -12.86 10.16
N ALA A 94 -11.48 -13.03 10.80
CA ALA A 94 -12.01 -14.33 11.17
C ALA A 94 -12.24 -15.23 9.95
N SER A 95 -12.77 -14.67 8.85
CA SER A 95 -12.93 -15.41 7.57
C SER A 95 -11.60 -15.89 6.96
N ARG A 96 -10.48 -15.34 7.42
CA ARG A 96 -9.11 -15.69 7.03
C ARG A 96 -8.38 -16.51 8.09
N GLY A 97 -9.08 -16.97 9.12
CA GLY A 97 -8.52 -17.79 10.20
C GLY A 97 -7.70 -16.99 11.22
N CYS A 98 -7.84 -15.67 11.27
CA CYS A 98 -7.17 -14.80 12.23
C CYS A 98 -8.22 -14.22 13.19
N GLN A 99 -8.13 -14.58 14.48
CA GLN A 99 -9.04 -14.09 15.51
C GLN A 99 -8.36 -13.04 16.37
N GLY A 100 -9.13 -12.03 16.79
CA GLY A 100 -8.76 -11.07 17.82
C GLY A 100 -9.27 -11.49 19.20
N PRO A 101 -8.85 -10.80 20.25
CA PRO A 101 -9.47 -9.51 20.50
C PRO A 101 -8.76 -8.40 19.75
N TRP A 102 -9.53 -7.61 19.02
CA TRP A 102 -9.03 -6.41 18.37
C TRP A 102 -9.25 -5.21 19.28
N LYS A 103 -8.20 -4.42 19.50
CA LYS A 103 -8.26 -3.19 20.29
C LYS A 103 -8.01 -1.98 19.42
N MET A 104 -8.97 -1.07 19.37
CA MET A 104 -8.77 0.24 18.73
C MET A 104 -7.80 1.09 19.56
N MET A 105 -6.75 1.57 18.93
CA MET A 105 -5.72 2.43 19.51
C MET A 105 -5.85 3.82 18.92
N LYS A 106 -6.11 4.80 19.78
CA LYS A 106 -6.06 6.21 19.39
C LYS A 106 -4.60 6.64 19.24
N ARG A 107 -4.32 7.47 18.24
CA ARG A 107 -3.05 8.16 18.06
C ARG A 107 -3.33 9.65 18.03
N ASP A 108 -2.55 10.44 18.75
CA ASP A 108 -2.57 11.88 18.59
C ASP A 108 -1.80 12.24 17.31
N HIS A 109 -2.34 13.15 16.52
CA HIS A 109 -1.79 13.53 15.21
C HIS A 109 -2.20 14.94 14.83
N ASP A 110 -1.45 15.54 13.90
CA ASP A 110 -1.84 16.83 13.32
C ASP A 110 -3.16 16.71 12.54
N SER A 111 -3.99 17.73 12.61
CA SER A 111 -5.21 17.83 11.81
C SER A 111 -4.95 18.58 10.51
N GLN A 112 -5.64 18.18 9.45
CA GLN A 112 -5.67 18.98 8.22
C GLN A 112 -6.63 20.15 8.37
N ASN A 113 -6.36 21.23 7.63
CA ASN A 113 -7.20 22.43 7.57
C ASN A 113 -7.66 22.76 6.13
N ASP A 114 -7.45 21.85 5.18
CA ASP A 114 -7.88 21.96 3.79
C ASP A 114 -8.69 20.71 3.36
N SER A 115 -9.26 20.75 2.15
CA SER A 115 -10.10 19.67 1.60
C SER A 115 -9.38 18.72 0.62
N LEU A 116 -8.06 18.88 0.40
CA LEU A 116 -7.33 18.24 -0.70
C LEU A 116 -6.06 17.51 -0.26
N SER A 117 -5.69 17.60 1.01
CA SER A 117 -4.42 17.08 1.54
C SER A 117 -4.57 15.77 2.31
N CYS A 118 -5.78 15.25 2.50
CA CYS A 118 -6.04 14.00 3.25
C CYS A 118 -5.20 12.80 2.78
N GLY A 119 -4.96 12.69 1.47
CA GLY A 119 -4.09 11.65 0.91
C GLY A 119 -2.62 11.82 1.30
N VAL A 120 -2.12 13.05 1.40
CA VAL A 120 -0.74 13.36 1.81
C VAL A 120 -0.58 13.12 3.31
N PHE A 121 -1.54 13.56 4.13
CA PHE A 121 -1.58 13.24 5.56
C PHE A 121 -1.58 11.73 5.83
N SER A 122 -2.46 10.98 5.16
CA SER A 122 -2.53 9.52 5.28
C SER A 122 -1.20 8.84 4.97
N LEU A 123 -0.44 9.36 4.00
CA LEU A 123 0.89 8.83 3.66
C LEU A 123 1.93 9.14 4.73
N MET A 124 1.97 10.37 5.23
CA MET A 124 2.87 10.76 6.32
C MET A 124 2.62 9.93 7.57
N PHE A 125 1.35 9.76 7.96
CA PHE A 125 0.98 8.91 9.10
C PHE A 125 1.42 7.46 8.91
N ALA A 126 1.23 6.91 7.71
CA ALA A 126 1.65 5.55 7.41
C ALA A 126 3.17 5.41 7.55
N GLU A 127 3.94 6.35 7.02
CA GLU A 127 5.40 6.34 7.15
C GLU A 127 5.85 6.43 8.61
N MET A 128 5.31 7.37 9.39
CA MET A 128 5.64 7.53 10.82
C MET A 128 5.31 6.29 11.65
N ILE A 129 4.12 5.70 11.45
CA ILE A 129 3.70 4.47 12.15
C ILE A 129 4.63 3.31 11.80
N LEU A 130 4.94 3.14 10.51
CA LEU A 130 5.83 2.08 10.05
C LEU A 130 7.28 2.30 10.47
N GLN A 131 7.70 3.54 10.73
CA GLN A 131 9.01 3.83 11.35
C GLN A 131 9.00 3.62 12.87
N GLY A 132 7.85 3.27 13.47
CA GLY A 132 7.73 3.02 14.90
C GLY A 132 7.67 4.30 15.73
N GLN A 133 7.35 5.45 15.13
CA GLN A 133 7.23 6.71 15.85
C GLN A 133 6.20 6.60 16.99
N GLN A 134 6.61 7.03 18.17
CA GLN A 134 5.76 7.08 19.36
C GLN A 134 5.23 8.48 19.61
N GLY A 135 4.13 8.60 20.34
CA GLY A 135 3.50 9.88 20.66
C GLY A 135 2.79 10.53 19.46
N HIS A 136 2.80 11.87 19.46
CA HIS A 136 2.12 12.70 18.46
C HIS A 136 2.72 12.52 17.06
N LEU A 137 1.86 12.30 16.07
CA LEU A 137 2.25 12.22 14.66
C LEU A 137 2.27 13.62 14.06
N GLN A 138 3.46 14.23 14.13
CA GLN A 138 3.70 15.57 13.60
C GLN A 138 4.01 15.51 12.11
N CYS A 139 3.23 16.23 11.32
CA CYS A 139 3.36 16.28 9.87
C CYS A 139 4.34 17.37 9.42
N LEU A 140 5.01 17.12 8.30
CA LEU A 140 5.78 18.16 7.62
C LEU A 140 4.83 19.12 6.88
N PRO A 141 5.31 20.33 6.51
CA PRO A 141 4.57 21.21 5.63
C PRO A 141 4.13 20.50 4.35
N ILE A 142 2.84 20.60 4.02
CA ILE A 142 2.23 19.83 2.92
C ILE A 142 2.90 20.06 1.56
N ALA A 143 3.31 21.30 1.27
CA ALA A 143 3.99 21.61 0.01
C ALA A 143 5.31 20.84 -0.12
N GLN A 144 6.12 20.82 0.96
CA GLN A 144 7.38 20.10 1.01
C GLN A 144 7.16 18.59 0.86
N GLU A 145 6.13 18.06 1.51
CA GLU A 145 5.83 16.63 1.42
C GLU A 145 5.33 16.23 0.02
N ARG A 146 4.50 17.06 -0.62
CA ARG A 146 4.06 16.83 -2.01
C ARG A 146 5.25 16.79 -2.97
N GLU A 147 6.21 17.70 -2.81
CA GLU A 147 7.43 17.74 -3.62
C GLU A 147 8.27 16.47 -3.41
N ARG A 148 8.46 16.05 -2.15
CA ARG A 148 9.19 14.83 -1.81
C ARG A 148 8.53 13.59 -2.42
N LEU A 149 7.20 13.45 -2.25
CA LEU A 149 6.43 12.34 -2.80
C LEU A 149 6.46 12.32 -4.34
N GLY A 150 6.37 13.49 -4.98
CA GLY A 150 6.54 13.63 -6.42
C GLY A 150 7.91 13.14 -6.89
N THR A 151 8.97 13.59 -6.23
CA THR A 151 10.35 13.16 -6.52
C THR A 151 10.51 11.65 -6.36
N LEU A 152 9.99 11.06 -5.27
CA LEU A 152 10.02 9.61 -5.05
C LEU A 152 9.26 8.85 -6.14
N LEU A 153 8.11 9.37 -6.58
CA LEU A 153 7.32 8.77 -7.64
C LEU A 153 8.12 8.74 -8.96
N PHE A 154 8.64 9.88 -9.40
CA PHE A 154 9.40 9.97 -10.65
C PHE A 154 10.66 9.09 -10.61
N ASN A 155 11.44 9.15 -9.52
CA ASN A 155 12.60 8.28 -9.35
C ASN A 155 12.21 6.79 -9.43
N SER A 156 11.07 6.41 -8.86
CA SER A 156 10.60 5.02 -8.93
C SER A 156 10.21 4.57 -10.35
N LEU A 157 9.74 5.50 -11.18
CA LEU A 157 9.41 5.25 -12.58
C LEU A 157 10.68 5.10 -13.42
N ASP A 158 11.68 5.97 -13.20
CA ASP A 158 12.96 5.92 -13.90
C ASP A 158 13.73 4.63 -13.63
N VAL A 159 13.73 4.17 -12.37
CA VAL A 159 14.33 2.89 -11.99
C VAL A 159 13.63 1.73 -12.71
N LYS A 160 12.29 1.73 -12.78
CA LYS A 160 11.54 0.67 -13.49
C LYS A 160 11.86 0.65 -14.97
N ILE A 161 11.90 1.82 -15.63
CA ILE A 161 12.26 1.95 -17.04
C ILE A 161 13.68 1.41 -17.28
N THR A 162 14.61 1.76 -16.40
CA THR A 162 16.02 1.32 -16.48
C THR A 162 16.15 -0.19 -16.34
N VAL A 163 15.49 -0.78 -15.34
CA VAL A 163 15.47 -2.25 -15.14
C VAL A 163 14.86 -2.96 -16.34
N GLN A 164 13.76 -2.46 -16.88
CA GLN A 164 13.10 -3.07 -18.03
C GLN A 164 13.95 -2.97 -19.29
N LYS A 165 14.61 -1.84 -19.55
CA LYS A 165 15.61 -1.70 -20.63
C LYS A 165 16.76 -2.69 -20.46
N ASN A 166 17.29 -2.85 -19.25
CA ASN A 166 18.38 -3.78 -18.97
C ASN A 166 17.96 -5.25 -19.15
N LEU A 167 16.74 -5.62 -18.80
CA LEU A 167 16.18 -6.96 -19.03
C LEU A 167 16.05 -7.24 -20.53
N LEU A 168 15.44 -6.31 -21.29
CA LEU A 168 15.32 -6.43 -22.74
C LEU A 168 16.69 -6.51 -23.43
N GLN A 169 17.67 -5.73 -22.99
CA GLN A 169 19.04 -5.82 -23.52
C GLN A 169 19.73 -7.16 -23.19
N ARG A 170 19.45 -7.75 -22.02
CA ARG A 170 19.98 -9.08 -21.65
C ARG A 170 19.33 -10.18 -22.49
N GLU A 171 18.02 -10.12 -22.73
CA GLU A 171 17.30 -11.04 -23.61
C GLU A 171 17.82 -10.95 -25.05
N LEU A 172 18.00 -9.74 -25.58
CA LEU A 172 18.57 -9.52 -26.91
C LEU A 172 20.02 -10.04 -27.03
N LYS A 173 20.83 -9.90 -25.98
CA LYS A 173 22.19 -10.45 -25.93
C LYS A 173 22.22 -11.97 -25.83
N GLN A 174 21.26 -12.60 -25.14
CA GLN A 174 21.13 -14.06 -25.10
C GLN A 174 20.68 -14.66 -26.44
N ILE A 175 19.90 -13.93 -27.23
CA ILE A 175 19.51 -14.31 -28.59
C ILE A 175 20.70 -14.18 -29.56
N SER A 176 21.67 -13.33 -29.24
CA SER A 176 22.89 -13.09 -30.02
C SER A 176 23.99 -14.11 -29.71
N ILE A 177 23.79 -15.39 -30.02
CA ILE A 177 24.85 -16.42 -29.92
C ILE A 177 25.85 -16.21 -31.07
N PRO A 178 27.18 -16.22 -30.83
CA PRO A 178 28.16 -16.12 -31.91
C PRO A 178 28.13 -17.39 -32.75
N LEU A 179 27.63 -17.28 -33.98
CA LEU A 179 27.86 -18.30 -35.00
C LEU A 179 29.32 -18.19 -35.44
N GLY A 180 30.08 -19.25 -35.14
CA GLY A 180 31.43 -19.45 -35.66
C GLY A 180 31.46 -19.25 -37.18
N HIS A 181 32.47 -18.49 -37.60
CA HIS A 181 32.92 -18.24 -38.96
C HIS A 181 31.88 -18.24 -40.10
N GLY A 182 31.59 -17.03 -40.58
CA GLY A 182 31.33 -16.81 -42.00
C GLY A 182 29.87 -16.87 -42.43
N LYS A 183 29.05 -15.93 -41.93
CA LYS A 183 28.01 -15.17 -42.69
C LYS A 183 27.08 -14.45 -41.69
N GLN A 184 27.17 -13.12 -41.65
CA GLN A 184 26.14 -12.31 -40.99
C GLN A 184 24.85 -12.37 -41.83
N ARG A 185 23.77 -12.89 -41.27
CA ARG A 185 22.41 -12.64 -41.76
C ARG A 185 21.70 -11.81 -40.70
N MET A 186 21.30 -10.59 -41.05
CA MET A 186 20.39 -9.78 -40.22
C MET A 186 19.07 -10.53 -40.07
N ILE A 187 18.75 -10.96 -38.85
CA ILE A 187 17.37 -11.30 -38.49
C ILE A 187 16.72 -9.99 -38.05
N LEU A 188 16.11 -9.30 -39.02
CA LEU A 188 15.15 -8.23 -38.77
C LEU A 188 13.76 -8.89 -38.66
N THR A 189 13.29 -9.15 -37.44
CA THR A 189 11.89 -9.49 -37.22
C THR A 189 11.29 -8.63 -36.12
N TRP A 190 10.56 -7.61 -36.60
CA TRP A 190 9.25 -7.15 -36.15
C TRP A 190 9.03 -6.89 -34.65
N VAL A 191 9.02 -5.61 -34.25
CA VAL A 191 8.15 -5.12 -33.17
C VAL A 191 7.55 -3.77 -33.59
N HIS A 192 6.44 -3.82 -34.32
CA HIS A 192 5.44 -2.77 -34.34
C HIS A 192 4.07 -3.45 -34.43
N ARG A 193 3.44 -3.66 -33.25
CA ARG A 193 2.00 -3.56 -33.00
C ARG A 193 1.69 -4.06 -31.58
N LEU A 194 0.92 -3.22 -30.88
CA LEU A 194 0.35 -3.32 -29.53
C LEU A 194 1.24 -2.79 -28.39
#